data_AF-A0A1F8P5K9-F1
#
_entry.id   AF-A0A1F8P5K9-F1
#
_cell.length_a   1.000
_cell.length_b   1.000
_cell.length_c   1.000
_cell.angle_alpha   90.00
_cell.angle_beta   90.00
_cell.angle_gamma   90.00
#
_symmetry.space_group_name_H-M   'P 1'
#
loop_
_entity.id
_entity.type
_entity.pdbx_description
1 polymer ?
#
loop_
_entity_poly.entity_id
_entity_poly.type
_entity_poly.pdbx_seq_one_letter_code
_entity_poly.pdbx_strand_id
1 'polypeptide(L)'
;MIVRLPASYIQPGVVTNEAAPRAGVLDLGLYPRGMDDLASQIASDLEASGFSSRPDSNIMRWKYTKLLINLNNVVSAIFKPDEPTEDISRALREEALACYQAARIQFASTEEMHERARPYFKRTEIAGSPRMGSSTWQSLARGLPTIETDYLNGEIVLLGALHGVATPYNRAVQVLANRIASEGIPPGSLHAHDLGDWPEVI
;
A
#
# COMPACT_ATOMS: atom_id res chain seq x y z
N MET A 1 11.50 6.98 4.53
CA MET A 1 10.29 7.07 5.38
C MET A 1 9.29 5.98 5.04
N ILE A 2 8.57 5.48 6.05
CA ILE A 2 7.36 4.65 5.94
C ILE A 2 6.17 5.49 6.38
N VAL A 3 5.03 5.39 5.69
CA VAL A 3 3.83 6.16 6.03
C VAL A 3 2.74 5.24 6.55
N ARG A 4 2.37 5.42 7.81
CA ARG A 4 1.24 4.71 8.44
C ARG A 4 0.32 5.73 9.09
N LEU A 5 -0.59 6.20 8.26
CA LEU A 5 -1.46 7.33 8.55
C LEU A 5 -2.82 7.02 7.90
N PRO A 6 -3.86 6.77 8.71
CA PRO A 6 -5.22 6.65 8.21
C PRO A 6 -5.75 8.05 7.90
N ALA A 7 -5.54 8.52 6.67
CA ALA A 7 -6.18 9.74 6.19
C ALA A 7 -6.93 9.50 4.90
N SER A 8 -7.87 10.41 4.64
CA SER A 8 -8.66 10.45 3.44
C SER A 8 -8.56 11.84 2.79
N TYR A 9 -8.50 11.84 1.45
CA TYR A 9 -8.51 13.07 0.65
C TYR A 9 -9.40 12.85 -0.58
N ILE A 10 -10.68 13.17 -0.41
CA ILE A 10 -11.74 12.95 -1.40
C ILE A 10 -12.12 14.25 -2.12
N GLN A 11 -12.17 15.36 -1.39
CA GLN A 11 -12.57 16.67 -1.90
C GLN A 11 -11.41 17.68 -1.76
N PRO A 12 -11.19 18.55 -2.76
CA PRO A 12 -10.14 19.56 -2.71
C PRO A 12 -10.20 20.40 -1.42
N GLY A 13 -9.05 20.61 -0.80
CA GLY A 13 -8.93 21.44 0.41
C GLY A 13 -9.35 20.80 1.72
N VAL A 14 -9.83 19.54 1.74
CA VAL A 14 -10.22 18.85 2.98
C VAL A 14 -9.48 17.53 3.13
N VAL A 15 -8.69 17.40 4.19
CA VAL A 15 -8.01 16.16 4.59
C VAL A 15 -8.55 15.74 5.95
N THR A 16 -9.03 14.51 6.05
CA THR A 16 -9.43 13.90 7.32
C THR A 16 -8.32 12.97 7.79
N ASN A 17 -7.87 13.11 9.04
CA ASN A 17 -6.94 12.18 9.65
C ASN A 17 -7.64 11.45 10.79
N GLU A 18 -7.91 10.18 10.58
CA GLU A 18 -8.65 9.33 11.49
C GLU A 18 -7.76 8.71 12.59
N ALA A 19 -6.52 9.17 12.75
CA ALA A 19 -5.61 8.68 13.79
C ALA A 19 -5.71 9.51 15.08
N ALA A 20 -5.81 8.80 16.21
CA ALA A 20 -5.70 9.40 17.54
C ALA A 20 -4.99 8.45 18.53
N PRO A 21 -4.24 8.96 19.54
CA PRO A 21 -3.98 10.37 19.80
C PRO A 21 -2.86 10.98 18.94
N ARG A 22 -1.90 10.16 18.45
CA ARG A 22 -0.90 10.65 17.48
C ARG A 22 -1.49 10.61 16.08
N ALA A 23 -1.03 11.54 15.24
CA ALA A 23 -1.50 11.70 13.87
C ALA A 23 -1.07 10.55 12.92
N GLY A 24 -0.20 9.64 13.35
CA GLY A 24 0.28 8.50 12.58
C GLY A 24 1.70 8.06 12.98
N VAL A 25 2.24 7.06 12.30
CA VAL A 25 3.64 6.62 12.43
C VAL A 25 4.39 6.88 11.13
N LEU A 26 5.47 7.66 11.20
CA LEU A 26 6.26 8.14 10.07
C LEU A 26 7.77 7.88 10.26
N ASP A 27 8.16 6.63 10.53
CA ASP A 27 9.58 6.26 10.70
C ASP A 27 10.38 6.49 9.42
N LEU A 28 11.66 6.84 9.53
CA LEU A 28 12.51 7.13 8.38
C LEU A 28 13.97 6.72 8.57
N GLY A 29 14.75 6.80 7.51
CA GLY A 29 16.15 6.43 7.46
C GLY A 29 16.68 6.61 6.04
N LEU A 30 17.99 6.49 5.86
CA LEU A 30 18.63 6.60 4.56
C LEU A 30 18.24 5.42 3.67
N TYR A 31 18.11 5.69 2.38
CA TYR A 31 17.95 4.64 1.39
C TYR A 31 19.34 4.16 0.91
N PRO A 32 19.55 2.84 0.74
CA PRO A 32 18.69 1.75 1.19
C PRO A 32 18.89 1.40 2.68
N ARG A 33 19.98 1.87 3.29
CA ARG A 33 20.36 1.60 4.67
C ARG A 33 21.13 2.78 5.25
N GLY A 34 20.99 3.01 6.56
CA GLY A 34 21.76 3.99 7.31
C GLY A 34 20.90 5.09 7.92
N MET A 35 21.56 5.97 8.66
CA MET A 35 20.97 7.12 9.33
C MET A 35 22.00 8.25 9.31
N ASP A 36 21.53 9.47 9.21
CA ASP A 36 22.32 10.69 9.34
C ASP A 36 21.63 11.68 10.30
N ASP A 37 22.31 12.79 10.56
CA ASP A 37 21.80 13.85 11.43
C ASP A 37 20.51 14.45 10.87
N LEU A 38 20.38 14.54 9.54
CA LEU A 38 19.18 15.03 8.88
C LEU A 38 17.97 14.11 9.12
N ALA A 39 18.13 12.80 8.99
CA ALA A 39 17.06 11.84 9.30
C ALA A 39 16.62 11.92 10.76
N SER A 40 17.58 12.16 11.68
CA SER A 40 17.30 12.33 13.10
C SER A 40 16.55 13.64 13.38
N GLN A 41 16.95 14.73 12.72
CA GLN A 41 16.25 16.02 12.81
C GLN A 41 14.82 15.92 12.30
N ILE A 42 14.61 15.31 11.11
CA ILE A 42 13.26 15.12 10.55
C ILE A 42 12.38 14.28 11.46
N ALA A 43 12.92 13.21 12.07
CA ALA A 43 12.16 12.40 13.02
C ALA A 43 11.72 13.23 14.24
N SER A 44 12.61 14.07 14.78
CA SER A 44 12.31 14.98 15.88
C SER A 44 11.23 16.00 15.52
N ASP A 45 11.31 16.60 14.32
CA ASP A 45 10.33 17.58 13.85
C ASP A 45 8.93 16.95 13.68
N LEU A 46 8.87 15.70 13.21
CA LEU A 46 7.63 14.93 13.10
C LEU A 46 7.02 14.59 14.47
N GLU A 47 7.85 14.19 15.44
CA GLU A 47 7.41 13.98 16.83
C GLU A 47 6.84 15.26 17.44
N ALA A 48 7.53 16.39 17.27
CA ALA A 48 7.07 17.71 17.73
C ALA A 48 5.75 18.15 17.07
N SER A 49 5.48 17.65 15.86
CA SER A 49 4.25 17.92 15.09
C SER A 49 3.10 16.95 15.41
N GLY A 50 3.25 16.06 16.40
CA GLY A 50 2.18 15.16 16.85
C GLY A 50 2.12 13.81 16.14
N PHE A 51 3.11 13.47 15.32
CA PHE A 51 3.30 12.10 14.81
C PHE A 51 4.09 11.25 15.80
N SER A 52 4.12 9.94 15.58
CA SER A 52 5.22 9.10 16.06
C SER A 52 6.25 8.93 14.96
N SER A 53 7.52 9.19 15.24
CA SER A 53 8.61 8.98 14.29
C SER A 53 9.92 8.64 15.00
N ARG A 54 10.67 7.72 14.44
CA ARG A 54 12.06 7.47 14.82
C ARG A 54 12.91 7.26 13.57
N PRO A 55 14.20 7.59 13.64
CA PRO A 55 15.13 7.13 12.62
C PRO A 55 15.37 5.62 12.78
N ASP A 56 15.53 4.91 11.66
CA ASP A 56 15.76 3.48 11.58
C ASP A 56 16.78 3.21 10.46
N SER A 57 17.95 2.68 10.83
CA SER A 57 19.03 2.40 9.88
C SER A 57 18.68 1.27 8.91
N ASN A 58 17.62 0.50 9.15
CA ASN A 58 17.13 -0.56 8.27
C ASN A 58 15.69 -0.27 7.81
N ILE A 59 15.38 0.98 7.48
CA ILE A 59 14.02 1.43 7.13
C ILE A 59 13.37 0.63 5.98
N MET A 60 14.18 0.08 5.06
CA MET A 60 13.68 -0.68 3.91
C MET A 60 12.89 -1.92 4.31
N ARG A 61 13.23 -2.57 5.44
CA ARG A 61 12.49 -3.76 5.90
C ARG A 61 11.00 -3.44 6.13
N TRP A 62 10.70 -2.24 6.62
CA TRP A 62 9.32 -1.78 6.85
C TRP A 62 8.62 -1.42 5.55
N LYS A 63 9.34 -0.83 4.59
CA LYS A 63 8.80 -0.50 3.26
C LYS A 63 8.38 -1.75 2.50
N TYR A 64 9.17 -2.81 2.54
CA TYR A 64 8.81 -4.09 1.93
C TYR A 64 7.58 -4.74 2.60
N THR A 65 7.49 -4.71 3.93
CA THR A 65 6.26 -5.15 4.62
C THR A 65 5.03 -4.32 4.21
N LYS A 66 5.19 -3.00 4.08
CA LYS A 66 4.10 -2.12 3.65
C LYS A 66 3.71 -2.35 2.20
N LEU A 67 4.67 -2.63 1.32
CA LEU A 67 4.43 -3.02 -0.05
C LEU A 67 3.56 -4.29 -0.09
N LEU A 68 3.91 -5.34 0.67
CA LEU A 68 3.09 -6.55 0.79
C LEU A 68 1.66 -6.26 1.24
N ILE A 69 1.46 -5.36 2.20
CA ILE A 69 0.12 -4.95 2.66
C ILE A 69 -0.64 -4.22 1.55
N ASN A 70 0.06 -3.39 0.77
CA ASN A 70 -0.53 -2.56 -0.27
C ASN A 70 -0.88 -3.33 -1.55
N LEU A 71 -0.38 -4.55 -1.76
CA LEU A 71 -0.72 -5.35 -2.94
C LEU A 71 -2.23 -5.59 -3.06
N ASN A 72 -2.95 -5.58 -1.93
CA ASN A 72 -4.40 -5.76 -1.91
C ASN A 72 -5.19 -4.45 -2.12
N ASN A 73 -4.53 -3.30 -2.16
CA ASN A 73 -5.23 -2.02 -2.32
C ASN A 73 -5.96 -1.96 -3.66
N VAL A 74 -5.36 -2.53 -4.71
CA VAL A 74 -5.95 -2.57 -6.05
C VAL A 74 -7.15 -3.50 -6.11
N VAL A 75 -7.07 -4.68 -5.49
CA VAL A 75 -8.17 -5.65 -5.43
C VAL A 75 -9.39 -5.03 -4.78
N SER A 76 -9.21 -4.46 -3.57
CA SER A 76 -10.28 -3.75 -2.86
C SER A 76 -10.76 -2.46 -3.55
N ALA A 77 -10.01 -1.94 -4.53
CA ALA A 77 -10.38 -0.75 -5.28
C ALA A 77 -11.22 -1.06 -6.53
N ILE A 78 -10.99 -2.20 -7.18
CA ILE A 78 -11.57 -2.50 -8.50
C ILE A 78 -12.77 -3.45 -8.43
N PHE A 79 -12.78 -4.38 -7.47
CA PHE A 79 -13.87 -5.35 -7.30
C PHE A 79 -14.98 -4.82 -6.40
N LYS A 80 -16.20 -5.31 -6.63
CA LYS A 80 -17.32 -5.06 -5.71
C LYS A 80 -16.99 -5.58 -4.31
N PRO A 81 -17.48 -4.92 -3.24
CA PRO A 81 -17.13 -5.28 -1.85
C PRO A 81 -17.40 -6.74 -1.45
N ASP A 82 -18.41 -7.38 -2.06
CA ASP A 82 -18.85 -8.74 -1.72
C ASP A 82 -18.23 -9.82 -2.62
N GLU A 83 -17.25 -9.47 -3.46
CA GLU A 83 -16.60 -10.41 -4.37
C GLU A 83 -15.58 -11.31 -3.64
N PRO A 84 -15.57 -12.63 -3.95
CA PRO A 84 -14.62 -13.58 -3.35
C PRO A 84 -13.22 -13.39 -3.94
N THR A 85 -12.45 -12.47 -3.36
CA THR A 85 -11.12 -12.06 -3.86
C THR A 85 -9.96 -12.57 -2.98
N GLU A 86 -10.23 -13.49 -2.06
CA GLU A 86 -9.24 -14.07 -1.14
C GLU A 86 -8.14 -14.82 -1.89
N ASP A 87 -8.53 -15.59 -2.91
CA ASP A 87 -7.60 -16.37 -3.72
C ASP A 87 -6.68 -15.45 -4.55
N ILE A 88 -7.23 -14.35 -5.05
CA ILE A 88 -6.47 -13.27 -5.72
C ILE A 88 -5.45 -12.69 -4.75
N SER A 89 -5.92 -12.26 -3.58
CA SER A 89 -5.09 -11.66 -2.54
C SER A 89 -3.94 -12.58 -2.10
N ARG A 90 -4.23 -13.88 -1.99
CA ARG A 90 -3.25 -14.92 -1.64
C ARG A 90 -2.22 -15.09 -2.74
N ALA A 91 -2.64 -15.24 -3.99
CA ALA A 91 -1.75 -15.41 -5.13
C ALA A 91 -0.78 -14.21 -5.31
N LEU A 92 -1.30 -12.98 -5.21
CA LEU A 92 -0.48 -11.77 -5.27
C LEU A 92 0.62 -11.76 -4.19
N ARG A 93 0.27 -12.19 -2.97
CA ARG A 93 1.19 -12.25 -1.84
C ARG A 93 2.22 -13.36 -2.01
N GLU A 94 1.83 -14.53 -2.48
CA GLU A 94 2.72 -15.68 -2.71
C GLU A 94 3.80 -15.33 -3.73
N GLU A 95 3.44 -14.71 -4.85
CA GLU A 95 4.41 -14.22 -5.85
C GLU A 95 5.39 -13.21 -5.27
N ALA A 96 4.89 -12.25 -4.49
CA ALA A 96 5.73 -11.24 -3.87
C ALA A 96 6.72 -11.83 -2.86
N LEU A 97 6.29 -12.82 -2.07
CA LEU A 97 7.16 -13.53 -1.15
C LEU A 97 8.21 -14.36 -1.88
N ALA A 98 7.86 -15.01 -2.99
CA ALA A 98 8.81 -15.71 -3.86
C ALA A 98 9.85 -14.74 -4.44
N CYS A 99 9.44 -13.56 -4.88
CA CYS A 99 10.35 -12.49 -5.33
C CYS A 99 11.28 -12.03 -4.21
N TYR A 100 10.76 -11.80 -3.00
CA TYR A 100 11.57 -11.39 -1.85
C TYR A 100 12.60 -12.45 -1.48
N GLN A 101 12.21 -13.72 -1.53
CA GLN A 101 13.12 -14.84 -1.30
C GLN A 101 14.25 -14.89 -2.35
N ALA A 102 13.91 -14.81 -3.64
CA ALA A 102 14.89 -14.84 -4.73
C ALA A 102 15.84 -13.63 -4.69
N ALA A 103 15.33 -12.45 -4.34
CA ALA A 103 16.09 -11.22 -4.19
C ALA A 103 16.84 -11.09 -2.86
N ARG A 104 16.63 -12.02 -1.91
CA ARG A 104 17.17 -11.98 -0.54
C ARG A 104 16.78 -10.69 0.21
N ILE A 105 15.56 -10.22 -0.03
CA ILE A 105 15.00 -9.03 0.63
C ILE A 105 14.59 -9.39 2.05
N GLN A 106 15.13 -8.64 3.01
CA GLN A 106 14.66 -8.67 4.39
C GLN A 106 13.47 -7.73 4.55
N PHE A 107 12.43 -8.22 5.23
CA PHE A 107 11.24 -7.44 5.56
C PHE A 107 10.80 -7.73 6.99
N ALA A 108 10.14 -6.78 7.65
CA ALA A 108 9.53 -7.02 8.95
C ALA A 108 8.28 -7.89 8.82
N SER A 109 7.92 -8.63 9.85
CA SER A 109 6.62 -9.30 9.87
C SER A 109 5.47 -8.28 9.91
N THR A 110 4.28 -8.70 9.45
CA THR A 110 3.06 -7.89 9.57
C THR A 110 2.75 -7.58 11.04
N GLU A 111 3.02 -8.52 11.96
CA GLU A 111 2.81 -8.31 13.39
C GLU A 111 3.78 -7.28 13.96
N GLU A 112 5.09 -7.37 13.66
CA GLU A 112 6.05 -6.32 14.04
C GLU A 112 5.59 -4.93 13.57
N MET A 113 5.03 -4.85 12.35
CA MET A 113 4.47 -3.60 11.85
C MET A 113 3.28 -3.20 12.71
N HIS A 114 2.31 -4.06 12.97
CA HIS A 114 1.18 -3.73 13.84
C HIS A 114 1.62 -3.27 15.23
N GLU A 115 2.49 -4.02 15.89
CA GLU A 115 3.06 -3.68 17.20
C GLU A 115 3.77 -2.33 17.20
N ARG A 116 4.50 -1.98 16.13
CA ARG A 116 5.15 -0.65 16.02
C ARG A 116 4.16 0.52 16.05
N ALA A 117 2.93 0.37 15.54
CA ALA A 117 1.95 1.48 15.57
C ALA A 117 0.92 1.40 16.68
N ARG A 118 0.57 0.19 17.15
CA ARG A 118 -0.50 -0.04 18.12
C ARG A 118 -0.43 0.90 19.35
N PRO A 119 0.74 1.24 19.92
CA PRO A 119 0.82 2.16 21.05
C PRO A 119 0.54 3.63 20.72
N TYR A 120 0.68 4.05 19.47
CA TYR A 120 0.74 5.47 19.11
C TYR A 120 -0.57 6.00 18.56
N PHE A 121 -1.28 5.18 17.79
CA PHE A 121 -2.60 5.55 17.31
C PHE A 121 -3.51 4.35 17.14
N LYS A 122 -4.79 4.61 17.29
CA LYS A 122 -5.89 3.80 16.77
C LYS A 122 -6.64 4.62 15.73
N ARG A 123 -7.40 3.93 14.87
CA ARG A 123 -8.37 4.61 14.02
C ARG A 123 -9.56 5.03 14.88
N THR A 124 -10.08 6.22 14.61
CA THR A 124 -11.27 6.78 15.23
C THR A 124 -12.24 7.26 14.16
N GLU A 125 -13.52 7.26 14.49
CA GLU A 125 -14.52 7.84 13.61
C GLU A 125 -14.47 9.38 13.68
N ILE A 126 -14.71 10.02 12.54
CA ILE A 126 -14.89 11.46 12.45
C ILE A 126 -16.34 11.69 12.01
N ALA A 127 -17.10 12.39 12.84
CA ALA A 127 -18.51 12.66 12.58
C ALA A 127 -18.69 13.32 11.20
N GLY A 128 -19.58 12.76 10.38
CA GLY A 128 -19.84 13.25 9.02
C GLY A 128 -18.74 12.94 7.99
N SER A 129 -17.71 12.15 8.34
CA SER A 129 -16.62 11.77 7.43
C SER A 129 -16.33 10.26 7.50
N PRO A 130 -17.25 9.41 7.00
CA PRO A 130 -16.98 7.98 6.90
C PRO A 130 -15.82 7.74 5.94
N ARG A 131 -14.87 6.88 6.32
CA ARG A 131 -13.75 6.52 5.46
C ARG A 131 -14.25 5.72 4.26
N MET A 132 -13.85 6.14 3.06
CA MET A 132 -14.17 5.42 1.82
C MET A 132 -12.93 4.74 1.25
N GLY A 133 -12.97 3.41 1.20
CA GLY A 133 -12.00 2.58 0.47
C GLY A 133 -10.52 2.69 0.90
N SER A 134 -9.67 2.03 0.11
CA SER A 134 -8.21 2.16 0.15
C SER A 134 -7.75 3.47 -0.51
N SER A 135 -6.47 3.84 -0.37
CA SER A 135 -5.93 5.01 -1.08
C SER A 135 -6.10 4.91 -2.60
N THR A 136 -5.93 3.71 -3.14
CA THR A 136 -6.11 3.43 -4.57
C THR A 136 -7.57 3.66 -4.99
N TRP A 137 -8.53 3.22 -4.17
CA TRP A 137 -9.96 3.50 -4.41
C TRP A 137 -10.24 5.00 -4.42
N GLN A 138 -9.66 5.76 -3.48
CA GLN A 138 -9.84 7.21 -3.42
C GLN A 138 -9.28 7.93 -4.66
N SER A 139 -8.13 7.47 -5.16
CA SER A 139 -7.54 7.98 -6.41
C SER A 139 -8.47 7.74 -7.60
N LEU A 140 -9.04 6.54 -7.72
CA LEU A 140 -10.01 6.20 -8.77
C LEU A 140 -11.32 6.99 -8.62
N ALA A 141 -11.86 7.11 -7.40
CA ALA A 141 -13.08 7.85 -7.12
C ALA A 141 -12.95 9.35 -7.45
N ARG A 142 -11.73 9.88 -7.41
CA ARG A 142 -11.39 11.24 -7.85
C ARG A 142 -11.15 11.37 -9.35
N GLY A 143 -11.24 10.29 -10.12
CA GLY A 143 -11.02 10.28 -11.56
C GLY A 143 -9.58 10.55 -11.98
N LEU A 144 -8.60 10.15 -11.15
CA LEU A 144 -7.20 10.26 -11.56
C LEU A 144 -6.91 9.28 -12.72
N PRO A 145 -6.22 9.72 -13.78
CA PRO A 145 -5.93 8.89 -14.96
C PRO A 145 -4.87 7.81 -14.69
N THR A 146 -4.19 7.90 -13.54
CA THR A 146 -3.12 7.01 -13.11
C THR A 146 -3.22 6.79 -11.60
N ILE A 147 -2.83 5.60 -11.16
CA ILE A 147 -2.80 5.20 -9.75
C ILE A 147 -1.43 4.59 -9.42
N GLU A 148 -1.18 4.33 -8.13
CA GLU A 148 0.13 3.88 -7.64
C GLU A 148 0.47 2.42 -7.98
N THR A 149 -0.39 1.69 -8.69
CA THR A 149 -0.25 0.24 -8.92
C THR A 149 1.06 -0.16 -9.59
N ASP A 150 1.60 0.67 -10.49
CA ASP A 150 2.92 0.44 -11.11
C ASP A 150 4.07 0.43 -10.10
N TYR A 151 3.92 1.14 -8.98
CA TYR A 151 4.88 1.18 -7.87
C TYR A 151 4.53 0.20 -6.74
N LEU A 152 3.43 -0.56 -6.89
CA LEU A 152 3.02 -1.60 -5.97
C LEU A 152 3.16 -2.98 -6.62
N ASN A 153 2.14 -3.44 -7.32
CA ASN A 153 2.17 -4.72 -8.04
C ASN A 153 3.24 -4.69 -9.15
N GLY A 154 3.44 -3.53 -9.80
CA GLY A 154 4.51 -3.37 -10.79
C GLY A 154 5.92 -3.50 -10.22
N GLU A 155 6.15 -3.13 -8.95
CA GLU A 155 7.43 -3.39 -8.28
C GLU A 155 7.66 -4.90 -8.08
N ILE A 156 6.62 -5.67 -7.78
CA ILE A 156 6.71 -7.13 -7.71
C ILE A 156 7.01 -7.72 -9.09
N VAL A 157 6.37 -7.22 -10.15
CA VAL A 157 6.66 -7.64 -11.54
C VAL A 157 8.10 -7.35 -11.92
N LEU A 158 8.62 -6.17 -11.56
CA LEU A 158 10.02 -5.81 -11.79
C LEU A 158 10.97 -6.74 -11.03
N LEU A 159 10.72 -6.97 -9.74
CA LEU A 159 11.52 -7.91 -8.93
C LEU A 159 11.49 -9.32 -9.53
N GLY A 160 10.33 -9.79 -9.97
CA GLY A 160 10.17 -11.08 -10.63
C GLY A 160 11.04 -11.18 -11.89
N ALA A 161 10.96 -10.17 -12.76
CA ALA A 161 11.76 -10.11 -13.98
C ALA A 161 13.27 -10.08 -13.71
N LEU A 162 13.71 -9.33 -12.69
CA LEU A 162 15.12 -9.22 -12.31
C LEU A 162 15.70 -10.50 -11.69
N HIS A 163 14.85 -11.30 -11.03
CA HIS A 163 15.28 -12.47 -10.26
C HIS A 163 14.78 -13.81 -10.80
N GLY A 164 14.14 -13.82 -11.98
CA GLY A 164 13.67 -15.04 -12.64
C GLY A 164 12.49 -15.71 -11.94
N VAL A 165 11.62 -14.92 -11.29
CA VAL A 165 10.40 -15.39 -10.63
C VAL A 165 9.19 -14.96 -11.46
N ALA A 166 8.31 -15.91 -11.80
CA ALA A 166 7.07 -15.60 -12.50
C ALA A 166 6.12 -14.84 -11.56
N THR A 167 5.55 -13.74 -12.05
CA THR A 167 4.58 -12.91 -11.31
C THR A 167 3.32 -12.61 -12.14
N PRO A 168 2.69 -13.62 -12.77
CA PRO A 168 1.57 -13.40 -13.67
C PRO A 168 0.37 -12.73 -12.99
N TYR A 169 0.08 -13.03 -11.72
CA TYR A 169 -1.03 -12.43 -10.99
C TYR A 169 -0.78 -10.95 -10.73
N ASN A 170 0.39 -10.57 -10.21
CA ASN A 170 0.74 -9.16 -10.02
C ASN A 170 0.75 -8.38 -11.33
N ARG A 171 1.20 -9.01 -12.43
CA ARG A 171 1.15 -8.39 -13.77
C ARG A 171 -0.27 -8.16 -14.24
N ALA A 172 -1.14 -9.15 -14.05
CA ALA A 172 -2.53 -9.09 -14.47
C ALA A 172 -3.29 -7.95 -13.74
N VAL A 173 -3.21 -7.86 -12.40
CA VAL A 173 -3.82 -6.72 -11.69
C VAL A 173 -3.19 -5.39 -12.03
N GLN A 174 -1.88 -5.34 -12.30
CA GLN A 174 -1.21 -4.10 -12.74
C GLN A 174 -1.83 -3.56 -14.03
N VAL A 175 -1.92 -4.40 -15.06
CA VAL A 175 -2.49 -4.04 -16.36
C VAL A 175 -3.95 -3.64 -16.22
N LEU A 176 -4.75 -4.44 -15.51
CA LEU A 176 -6.18 -4.18 -15.32
C LEU A 176 -6.45 -2.86 -14.60
N ALA A 177 -5.69 -2.57 -13.55
CA ALA A 177 -5.91 -1.37 -12.76
C ALA A 177 -5.51 -0.10 -13.51
N ASN A 178 -4.44 -0.16 -14.30
CA ASN A 178 -4.06 0.95 -15.19
C ASN A 178 -5.11 1.17 -16.27
N ARG A 179 -5.69 0.10 -16.82
CA ARG A 179 -6.81 0.20 -17.76
C ARG A 179 -8.00 0.91 -17.14
N ILE A 180 -8.44 0.47 -15.96
CA ILE A 180 -9.55 1.09 -15.20
C ILE A 180 -9.30 2.58 -14.98
N ALA A 181 -8.11 2.95 -14.51
CA ALA A 181 -7.74 4.34 -14.28
C ALA A 181 -7.77 5.17 -15.59
N SER A 182 -7.19 4.64 -16.66
CA SER A 182 -7.10 5.35 -17.95
C SER A 182 -8.44 5.50 -18.68
N GLU A 183 -9.33 4.50 -18.56
CA GLU A 183 -10.65 4.49 -19.18
C GLU A 183 -11.71 5.19 -18.29
N GLY A 184 -11.35 5.60 -17.07
CA GLY A 184 -12.27 6.22 -16.12
C GLY A 184 -13.38 5.27 -15.66
N ILE A 185 -13.11 3.97 -15.61
CA ILE A 185 -14.07 2.96 -15.13
C ILE A 185 -14.31 3.20 -13.63
N PRO A 186 -15.57 3.24 -13.16
CA PRO A 186 -15.87 3.46 -11.75
C PRO A 186 -15.18 2.43 -10.84
N PRO A 187 -14.60 2.83 -9.69
CA PRO A 187 -14.03 1.87 -8.75
C PRO A 187 -15.12 0.96 -8.16
N GLY A 188 -14.74 -0.27 -7.82
CA GLY A 188 -15.63 -1.27 -7.26
C GLY A 188 -16.72 -1.74 -8.22
N SER A 189 -16.49 -1.68 -9.53
CA SER A 189 -17.48 -2.05 -10.55
C SER A 189 -17.33 -3.48 -11.08
N LEU A 190 -16.15 -4.11 -10.92
CA LEU A 190 -15.87 -5.43 -11.49
C LEU A 190 -16.38 -6.58 -10.62
N HIS A 191 -16.76 -7.67 -11.27
CA HIS A 191 -16.95 -8.97 -10.63
C HIS A 191 -15.68 -9.81 -10.74
N ALA A 192 -15.36 -10.62 -9.73
CA ALA A 192 -14.19 -11.50 -9.77
C ALA A 192 -14.30 -12.52 -10.91
N HIS A 193 -15.51 -12.99 -11.23
CA HIS A 193 -15.73 -13.89 -12.36
C HIS A 193 -15.45 -13.27 -13.73
N ASP A 194 -15.42 -11.92 -13.85
CA ASP A 194 -15.14 -11.23 -15.12
C ASP A 194 -13.68 -11.44 -15.55
N LEU A 195 -12.81 -11.89 -14.65
CA LEU A 195 -11.40 -12.16 -14.93
C LEU A 195 -11.14 -13.48 -15.69
N GLY A 196 -12.15 -14.34 -15.88
CA GLY A 196 -11.99 -15.65 -16.53
C GLY A 196 -10.91 -16.54 -15.88
N ASP A 197 -10.19 -17.32 -16.71
CA ASP A 197 -9.06 -18.19 -16.30
C ASP A 197 -7.78 -17.38 -15.98
N TRP A 198 -7.92 -16.44 -15.05
CA TRP A 198 -6.85 -15.61 -14.52
C TRP A 198 -5.65 -16.47 -14.05
N PRO A 199 -4.40 -16.15 -14.42
CA PRO A 199 -3.90 -14.91 -15.04
C PRO A 199 -3.74 -14.95 -16.57
N GLU A 200 -4.23 -15.98 -17.27
CA GLU A 200 -4.03 -16.12 -18.74
C GLU A 200 -4.89 -15.17 -19.58
N VAL A 201 -5.83 -14.45 -18.95
CA VAL A 201 -6.85 -13.62 -19.60
C VAL A 201 -6.39 -12.17 -19.85
N ILE A 202 -5.19 -11.77 -19.39
CA ILE A 202 -4.69 -10.38 -19.48
C ILE A 202 -3.39 -10.27 -20.27
#